data_AF-A0A3A0EPU6-F1
#
_entry.id   AF-A0A3A0EPU6-F1
#
_cell.length_a   1.000
_cell.length_b   1.000
_cell.length_c   1.000
_cell.angle_alpha   90.00
_cell.angle_beta   90.00
_cell.angle_gamma   90.00
#
_symmetry.space_group_name_H-M   'P 1'
#
loop_
_entity.id
_entity.type
_entity.pdbx_description
1 polymer ?
#
loop_
_entity_poly.entity_id
_entity_poly.type
_entity_poly.pdbx_seq_one_letter_code
_entity_poly.pdbx_strand_id
1 'polypeptide(L)'
;MNTSFSLRASGAALCTAAAAAVLAPQAARAEATFATRSLVAEAANKAAMAALEACRKEGFQVGVAVTDRSGVLQAFVRDRYAGAHTVEVATNKAWTAASFRMSTAMLGDETQAGKPMSGIRGASRVMPIGGGLPIEAGGSTIAAIGVSGAPGGDADERCAQKGIDAIQMDVEMQ
;
A
#
# COMPACT_ATOMS: atom_id res chain seq x y z
N MET A 1 -62.61 85.58 -6.01
CA MET A 1 -61.67 85.70 -4.88
C MET A 1 -60.95 84.36 -4.76
N ASN A 2 -59.72 84.24 -5.27
CA ASN A 2 -58.45 84.28 -4.50
C ASN A 2 -58.43 83.18 -3.42
N THR A 3 -57.54 82.19 -3.33
CA THR A 3 -56.07 82.07 -3.53
C THR A 3 -55.73 80.56 -3.34
N SER A 4 -55.07 79.83 -4.24
CA SER A 4 -53.60 79.63 -4.42
C SER A 4 -52.83 78.90 -3.28
N PHE A 5 -51.85 78.07 -3.72
CA PHE A 5 -50.74 77.39 -3.01
C PHE A 5 -51.01 76.03 -2.31
N SER A 6 -50.14 75.02 -2.26
CA SER A 6 -48.93 74.55 -2.97
C SER A 6 -48.25 73.49 -2.06
N LEU A 7 -47.83 72.35 -2.64
CA LEU A 7 -46.68 71.49 -2.25
C LEU A 7 -46.54 70.96 -0.78
N ARG A 8 -46.39 69.63 -0.62
CA ARG A 8 -45.09 68.93 -0.49
C ARG A 8 -45.26 67.43 -0.23
N ALA A 9 -44.38 66.68 -0.86
CA ALA A 9 -44.21 65.24 -0.70
C ALA A 9 -43.78 64.86 0.73
N SER A 10 -44.17 63.67 1.17
CA SER A 10 -43.48 62.95 2.23
C SER A 10 -43.40 61.49 1.81
N GLY A 11 -42.27 61.16 1.17
CA GLY A 11 -41.89 59.78 0.89
C GLY A 11 -41.61 59.08 2.21
N ALA A 12 -42.39 58.07 2.53
CA ALA A 12 -42.05 57.11 3.57
C ALA A 12 -40.90 56.24 3.05
N ALA A 13 -39.69 56.53 3.50
CA ALA A 13 -38.53 55.68 3.30
C ALA A 13 -38.78 54.35 4.03
N LEU A 14 -39.17 53.31 3.30
CA LEU A 14 -39.09 51.94 3.77
C LEU A 14 -37.60 51.60 3.96
N CYS A 15 -37.13 51.62 5.21
CA CYS A 15 -35.87 51.00 5.59
C CYS A 15 -35.97 49.50 5.34
N THR A 16 -35.47 49.04 4.19
CA THR A 16 -35.21 47.62 3.92
C THR A 16 -34.00 47.19 4.76
N ALA A 17 -34.27 46.67 5.96
CA ALA A 17 -33.27 45.97 6.75
C ALA A 17 -32.90 44.67 6.02
N ALA A 18 -31.88 44.73 5.17
CA ALA A 18 -31.26 43.55 4.57
C ALA A 18 -30.61 42.74 5.70
N ALA A 19 -31.26 41.66 6.11
CA ALA A 19 -30.69 40.65 6.99
C ALA A 19 -29.55 39.95 6.25
N ALA A 20 -28.32 40.44 6.45
CA ALA A 20 -27.12 39.74 6.01
C ALA A 20 -27.01 38.45 6.83
N ALA A 21 -27.50 37.35 6.27
CA ALA A 21 -27.24 36.01 6.77
C ALA A 21 -25.72 35.82 6.77
N VAL A 22 -25.14 35.80 7.96
CA VAL A 22 -23.72 35.49 8.18
C VAL A 22 -23.50 34.06 7.71
N LEU A 23 -22.97 33.91 6.49
CA LEU A 23 -22.38 32.67 5.99
C LEU A 23 -21.14 32.38 6.83
N ALA A 24 -21.33 31.74 7.99
CA ALA A 24 -20.23 31.08 8.66
C ALA A 24 -19.65 30.04 7.67
N PRO A 25 -18.32 30.00 7.48
CA PRO A 25 -17.72 28.99 6.63
C PRO A 25 -18.02 27.63 7.29
N GLN A 26 -18.84 26.81 6.63
CA GLN A 26 -18.95 25.40 6.99
C GLN A 26 -17.57 24.81 6.76
N ALA A 27 -16.83 24.58 7.84
CA ALA A 27 -15.60 23.81 7.78
C ALA A 27 -15.94 22.48 7.09
N ALA A 28 -15.37 22.27 5.89
CA ALA A 28 -15.54 21.04 5.15
C ALA A 28 -15.12 19.89 6.08
N ARG A 29 -16.09 19.06 6.48
CA ARG A 29 -15.86 17.91 7.34
C ARG A 29 -14.90 16.99 6.59
N ALA A 30 -13.73 16.73 7.17
CA ALA A 30 -12.77 15.78 6.59
C ALA A 30 -13.48 14.46 6.30
N GLU A 31 -13.25 13.89 5.11
CA GLU A 31 -13.76 12.56 4.77
C GLU A 31 -13.23 11.55 5.80
N ALA A 32 -14.12 10.74 6.38
CA ALA A 32 -13.76 9.75 7.38
C ALA A 32 -13.17 8.46 6.78
N THR A 33 -13.09 8.39 5.45
CA THR A 33 -12.70 7.21 4.67
C THR A 33 -11.85 7.61 3.49
N PHE A 34 -11.00 6.71 3.01
CA PHE A 34 -10.23 6.88 1.79
C PHE A 34 -10.30 5.59 0.94
N ALA A 35 -10.18 5.75 -0.38
CA ALA A 35 -10.04 4.62 -1.29
C ALA A 35 -8.58 4.18 -1.37
N THR A 36 -8.34 2.87 -1.49
CA THR A 36 -6.99 2.33 -1.69
C THR A 36 -6.99 1.29 -2.79
N ARG A 37 -5.90 1.23 -3.55
CA ARG A 37 -5.65 0.16 -4.52
C ARG A 37 -5.13 -1.06 -3.78
N SER A 38 -5.58 -2.23 -4.20
CA SER A 38 -5.11 -3.51 -3.67
C SER A 38 -5.03 -4.52 -4.80
N LEU A 39 -4.08 -5.44 -4.69
CA LEU A 39 -3.92 -6.51 -5.66
C LEU A 39 -5.13 -7.48 -5.60
N VAL A 40 -5.59 -7.91 -6.78
CA VAL A 40 -6.61 -8.96 -6.91
C VAL A 40 -5.98 -10.35 -6.81
N ALA A 41 -6.77 -11.35 -6.44
CA ALA A 41 -6.29 -12.71 -6.18
C ALA A 41 -5.66 -13.36 -7.43
N GLU A 42 -6.17 -13.07 -8.62
CA GLU A 42 -5.68 -13.58 -9.90
C GLU A 42 -4.25 -13.10 -10.17
N ALA A 43 -3.98 -11.81 -9.97
CA ALA A 43 -2.64 -11.24 -10.10
C ALA A 43 -1.70 -11.75 -9.00
N ALA A 44 -2.19 -11.92 -7.77
CA ALA A 44 -1.41 -12.51 -6.68
C ALA A 44 -0.97 -13.95 -6.99
N ASN A 45 -1.88 -14.79 -7.51
CA ASN A 45 -1.56 -16.15 -7.93
C ASN A 45 -0.58 -16.18 -9.11
N LYS A 46 -0.76 -15.29 -10.09
CA LYS A 46 0.15 -15.15 -11.25
C LYS A 46 1.57 -14.79 -10.80
N ALA A 47 1.71 -13.80 -9.91
CA ALA A 47 3.01 -13.41 -9.36
C ALA A 47 3.67 -14.54 -8.56
N ALA A 48 2.90 -15.24 -7.71
CA ALA A 48 3.40 -16.34 -6.90
C ALA A 48 3.93 -17.50 -7.76
N MET A 49 3.19 -17.88 -8.80
CA MET A 49 3.59 -18.94 -9.73
C MET A 49 4.80 -18.54 -10.58
N ALA A 50 4.86 -17.30 -11.07
CA ALA A 50 5.98 -16.82 -11.86
C ALA A 50 7.29 -16.78 -11.04
N ALA A 51 7.24 -16.35 -9.78
CA ALA A 51 8.38 -16.39 -8.87
C ALA A 51 8.84 -17.83 -8.57
N LEU A 52 7.89 -18.75 -8.34
CA LEU A 52 8.19 -20.17 -8.15
C LEU A 52 8.90 -20.76 -9.38
N GLU A 53 8.39 -20.50 -10.59
CA GLU A 53 8.98 -20.96 -11.83
C GLU A 53 10.37 -20.37 -12.09
N ALA A 54 10.59 -19.10 -11.76
CA ALA A 54 11.90 -18.47 -11.83
C ALA A 54 12.90 -19.18 -10.91
N CYS A 55 12.51 -19.45 -9.66
CA CYS A 55 13.36 -20.19 -8.72
C CYS A 55 13.63 -21.63 -9.17
N ARG A 56 12.65 -22.31 -9.76
CA ARG A 56 12.83 -23.66 -10.33
C ARG A 56 13.85 -23.69 -11.46
N LYS A 57 13.88 -22.66 -12.32
CA LYS A 57 14.87 -22.57 -13.43
C LYS A 57 16.30 -22.49 -12.91
N GLU A 58 16.50 -21.94 -11.72
CA GLU A 58 17.78 -21.87 -11.01
C GLU A 58 18.08 -23.14 -10.17
N GLY A 59 17.18 -24.13 -10.18
CA GLY A 59 17.31 -25.36 -9.39
C GLY A 59 16.90 -25.22 -7.93
N PHE A 60 16.23 -24.12 -7.55
CA PHE A 60 15.79 -23.88 -6.17
C PHE A 60 14.40 -24.45 -5.90
N GLN A 61 14.14 -24.77 -4.63
CA GLN A 61 12.87 -25.32 -4.15
C GLN A 61 12.34 -24.42 -3.04
N VAL A 62 11.32 -23.62 -3.34
CA VAL A 62 10.92 -22.48 -2.50
C VAL A 62 9.45 -22.51 -2.10
N GLY A 63 9.12 -21.79 -1.02
CA GLY A 63 7.79 -21.28 -0.77
C GLY A 63 7.69 -19.83 -1.26
N VAL A 64 6.54 -19.47 -1.83
CA VAL A 64 6.24 -18.11 -2.29
C VAL A 64 4.91 -17.66 -1.69
N ALA A 65 4.92 -16.52 -1.03
CA ALA A 65 3.75 -15.88 -0.43
C ALA A 65 3.50 -14.52 -1.11
N VAL A 66 2.24 -14.19 -1.36
CA VAL A 66 1.82 -12.85 -1.77
C VAL A 66 0.76 -12.37 -0.80
N THR A 67 0.94 -11.17 -0.25
CA THR A 67 -0.01 -10.51 0.64
C THR A 67 -0.66 -9.31 -0.04
N ASP A 68 -1.84 -8.93 0.44
CA ASP A 68 -2.43 -7.63 0.11
C ASP A 68 -1.62 -6.48 0.72
N ARG A 69 -2.07 -5.24 0.48
CA ARG A 69 -1.47 -4.03 1.05
C ARG A 69 -1.41 -4.03 2.59
N SER A 70 -2.31 -4.73 3.25
CA SER A 70 -2.39 -4.82 4.72
C SER A 70 -1.50 -5.93 5.29
N GLY A 71 -0.79 -6.67 4.44
CA GLY A 71 0.04 -7.80 4.85
C GLY A 71 -0.74 -9.08 5.13
N VAL A 72 -2.01 -9.16 4.71
CA VAL A 72 -2.83 -10.37 4.81
C VAL A 72 -2.53 -11.28 3.62
N LEU A 73 -2.28 -12.57 3.88
CA LEU A 73 -1.95 -13.54 2.85
C LEU A 73 -3.10 -13.69 1.85
N GLN A 74 -2.81 -13.52 0.56
CA GLN A 74 -3.76 -13.69 -0.54
C GLN A 74 -3.47 -14.95 -1.37
N ALA A 75 -2.19 -15.20 -1.66
CA ALA A 75 -1.76 -16.37 -2.43
C ALA A 75 -0.53 -17.00 -1.79
N PHE A 76 -0.44 -18.33 -1.87
CA PHE A 76 0.71 -19.07 -1.41
C PHE A 76 0.92 -20.31 -2.27
N VAL A 77 2.17 -20.57 -2.65
CA VAL A 77 2.56 -21.81 -3.33
C VAL A 77 3.85 -22.34 -2.72
N ARG A 78 3.92 -23.67 -2.54
CA ARG A 78 5.10 -24.35 -1.98
C ARG A 78 5.57 -25.42 -2.96
N ASP A 79 6.85 -25.39 -3.29
CA ASP A 79 7.42 -26.45 -4.11
C ASP A 79 7.50 -27.78 -3.37
N ARG A 80 7.51 -28.87 -4.14
CA ARG A 80 7.46 -30.25 -3.64
C ARG A 80 8.53 -30.52 -2.59
N TYR A 81 9.75 -30.04 -2.84
CA TYR A 81 10.92 -30.31 -2.00
C TYR A 81 11.37 -29.08 -1.19
N ALA A 82 10.57 -28.02 -1.14
CA ALA A 82 10.89 -26.87 -0.30
C ALA A 82 10.92 -27.29 1.19
N GLY A 83 11.82 -26.72 1.98
CA GLY A 83 11.89 -27.00 3.42
C GLY A 83 10.62 -26.55 4.17
N ALA A 84 10.33 -27.15 5.33
CA ALA A 84 9.12 -26.81 6.09
C ALA A 84 9.07 -25.34 6.56
N HIS A 85 10.24 -24.77 6.88
CA HIS A 85 10.38 -23.38 7.34
C HIS A 85 9.97 -22.33 6.28
N THR A 86 9.97 -22.69 4.99
CA THR A 86 9.73 -21.72 3.91
C THR A 86 8.31 -21.17 3.94
N VAL A 87 7.35 -21.90 4.50
CA VAL A 87 5.95 -21.44 4.63
C VAL A 87 5.88 -20.20 5.51
N GLU A 88 6.43 -20.28 6.73
CA GLU A 88 6.43 -19.18 7.67
C GLU A 88 7.37 -18.06 7.20
N VAL A 89 8.58 -18.40 6.75
CA VAL A 89 9.58 -17.39 6.36
C VAL A 89 9.14 -16.59 5.14
N ALA A 90 8.60 -17.22 4.09
CA ALA A 90 8.09 -16.51 2.92
C ALA A 90 6.91 -15.59 3.30
N THR A 91 5.98 -16.09 4.11
CA THR A 91 4.83 -15.31 4.59
C THR A 91 5.27 -14.10 5.43
N ASN A 92 6.25 -14.28 6.31
CA ASN A 92 6.78 -13.21 7.14
C ASN A 92 7.64 -12.21 6.34
N LYS A 93 8.36 -12.65 5.30
CA LYS A 93 9.04 -11.73 4.36
C LYS A 93 8.05 -10.87 3.59
N ALA A 94 6.98 -11.46 3.05
CA ALA A 94 5.92 -10.72 2.37
C ALA A 94 5.25 -9.70 3.32
N TRP A 95 4.86 -10.15 4.52
CA TRP A 95 4.29 -9.26 5.53
C TRP A 95 5.23 -8.13 5.94
N THR A 96 6.52 -8.42 6.10
CA THR A 96 7.54 -7.43 6.45
C THR A 96 7.64 -6.39 5.32
N ALA A 97 7.72 -6.82 4.07
CA ALA A 97 7.78 -5.91 2.93
C ALA A 97 6.52 -5.04 2.81
N ALA A 98 5.31 -5.59 3.02
CA ALA A 98 4.07 -4.82 3.04
C ALA A 98 4.03 -3.80 4.19
N SER A 99 4.45 -4.21 5.39
CA SER A 99 4.34 -3.39 6.60
C SER A 99 5.34 -2.23 6.62
N PHE A 100 6.60 -2.51 6.21
CA PHE A 100 7.67 -1.52 6.20
C PHE A 100 7.79 -0.77 4.87
N ARG A 101 7.08 -1.23 3.82
CA ARG A 101 7.09 -0.64 2.47
C ARG A 101 8.50 -0.52 1.88
N MET A 102 9.29 -1.55 2.10
CA MET A 102 10.68 -1.65 1.63
C MET A 102 11.06 -3.13 1.47
N SER A 103 12.14 -3.41 0.74
CA SER A 103 12.63 -4.79 0.64
C SER A 103 13.12 -5.30 1.99
N THR A 104 12.97 -6.60 2.24
CA THR A 104 13.48 -7.22 3.46
C THR A 104 15.00 -7.25 3.51
N ALA A 105 15.68 -7.19 2.35
CA ALA A 105 17.13 -6.98 2.27
C ALA A 105 17.52 -5.60 2.83
N MET A 106 16.87 -4.53 2.37
CA MET A 106 17.14 -3.17 2.84
C MET A 106 16.82 -3.03 4.34
N LEU A 107 15.74 -3.64 4.82
CA LEU A 107 15.46 -3.69 6.27
C LEU A 107 16.55 -4.46 7.02
N GLY A 108 17.07 -5.55 6.43
CA GLY A 108 18.24 -6.27 6.91
C GLY A 108 19.43 -5.35 7.15
N ASP A 109 19.78 -4.52 6.17
CA ASP A 109 20.90 -3.59 6.30
C ASP A 109 20.66 -2.56 7.40
N GLU A 110 19.45 -2.03 7.52
CA GLU A 110 19.11 -0.98 8.50
C GLU A 110 18.99 -1.46 9.95
N THR A 111 18.89 -2.77 10.15
CA THR A 111 18.64 -3.35 11.48
C THR A 111 19.84 -4.10 12.04
N GLN A 112 21.02 -4.00 11.41
CA GLN A 112 22.24 -4.63 11.92
C GLN A 112 22.59 -4.17 13.34
N ALA A 113 23.37 -4.98 14.07
CA ALA A 113 23.78 -4.65 15.43
C ALA A 113 24.46 -3.28 15.49
N GLY A 114 24.06 -2.46 16.47
CA GLY A 114 24.54 -1.08 16.62
C GLY A 114 23.80 -0.03 15.79
N LYS A 115 22.91 -0.41 14.85
CA LYS A 115 22.02 0.56 14.18
C LYS A 115 20.80 0.91 15.05
N PRO A 116 20.23 2.13 14.90
CA PRO A 116 19.06 2.56 15.67
C PRO A 116 17.85 1.62 15.57
N MET A 117 17.64 0.97 14.41
CA MET A 117 16.52 0.04 14.21
C MET A 117 16.80 -1.40 14.65
N SER A 118 17.97 -1.70 15.24
CA SER A 118 18.35 -3.09 15.60
C SER A 118 17.33 -3.83 16.47
N GLY A 119 16.62 -3.12 17.35
CA GLY A 119 15.58 -3.70 18.21
C GLY A 119 14.39 -4.31 17.46
N ILE A 120 14.11 -3.89 16.22
CA ILE A 120 12.94 -4.38 15.46
C ILE A 120 13.09 -5.84 15.05
N ARG A 121 14.32 -6.39 15.01
CA ARG A 121 14.59 -7.80 14.70
C ARG A 121 13.92 -8.78 15.67
N GLY A 122 13.58 -8.34 16.89
CA GLY A 122 12.91 -9.16 17.90
C GLY A 122 11.39 -9.19 17.79
N ALA A 123 10.78 -8.45 16.86
CA ALA A 123 9.33 -8.42 16.69
C ALA A 123 8.80 -9.70 16.00
N SER A 124 7.61 -10.16 16.41
CA SER A 124 7.09 -11.53 16.19
C SER A 124 6.83 -11.97 14.74
N ARG A 125 7.07 -11.10 13.74
CA ARG A 125 6.90 -11.40 12.30
C ARG A 125 7.95 -10.77 11.40
N VAL A 126 8.83 -9.96 11.98
CA VAL A 126 9.80 -9.19 11.19
C VAL A 126 10.87 -10.15 10.68
N MET A 127 11.01 -10.20 9.35
CA MET A 127 11.98 -11.07 8.68
C MET A 127 12.94 -10.23 7.83
N PRO A 128 13.97 -9.61 8.45
CA PRO A 128 14.87 -8.66 7.81
C PRO A 128 16.02 -9.40 7.11
N ILE A 129 15.63 -10.27 6.17
CA ILE A 129 16.49 -11.11 5.33
C ILE A 129 15.89 -11.06 3.92
N GLY A 130 16.72 -10.82 2.91
CA GLY A 130 16.30 -10.65 1.50
C GLY A 130 15.33 -11.72 1.00
N GLY A 131 14.45 -11.35 0.07
CA GLY A 131 13.43 -12.23 -0.50
C GLY A 131 12.00 -11.72 -0.37
N GLY A 132 11.76 -10.65 0.39
CA GLY A 132 10.50 -9.93 0.45
C GLY A 132 10.57 -8.60 -0.28
N LEU A 133 9.63 -8.33 -1.17
CA LEU A 133 9.55 -7.12 -1.99
C LEU A 133 8.14 -6.52 -1.96
N PRO A 134 8.00 -5.18 -1.86
CA PRO A 134 6.72 -4.52 -2.08
C PRO A 134 6.34 -4.63 -3.57
N ILE A 135 5.04 -4.76 -3.83
CA ILE A 135 4.45 -4.62 -5.17
C ILE A 135 3.80 -3.25 -5.22
N GLU A 136 4.23 -2.42 -6.17
CA GLU A 136 3.82 -1.02 -6.27
C GLU A 136 3.04 -0.75 -7.56
N ALA A 137 2.06 0.14 -7.46
CA ALA A 137 1.34 0.70 -8.60
C ALA A 137 1.01 2.16 -8.32
N GLY A 138 1.26 3.04 -9.29
CA GLY A 138 1.01 4.49 -9.13
C GLY A 138 1.75 5.12 -7.95
N GLY A 139 2.97 4.67 -7.66
CA GLY A 139 3.78 5.17 -6.54
C GLY A 139 3.29 4.77 -5.14
N SER A 140 2.40 3.78 -5.04
CA SER A 140 1.90 3.24 -3.77
C SER A 140 2.09 1.73 -3.70
N THR A 141 2.49 1.21 -2.54
CA THR A 141 2.47 -0.23 -2.27
C THR A 141 1.04 -0.75 -2.23
N ILE A 142 0.72 -1.72 -3.09
CA ILE A 142 -0.62 -2.34 -3.23
C ILE A 142 -0.65 -3.80 -2.76
N ALA A 143 0.51 -4.42 -2.60
CA ALA A 143 0.73 -5.79 -2.15
C ALA A 143 2.20 -6.00 -1.78
N ALA A 144 2.57 -7.20 -1.36
CA ALA A 144 3.97 -7.61 -1.26
C ALA A 144 4.13 -9.10 -1.58
N ILE A 145 5.30 -9.47 -2.07
CA ILE A 145 5.69 -10.86 -2.35
C ILE A 145 6.86 -11.25 -1.43
N GLY A 146 6.89 -12.50 -1.00
CA GLY A 146 7.95 -13.07 -0.19
C GLY A 146 8.32 -14.46 -0.70
N VAL A 147 9.62 -14.72 -0.85
CA VAL A 147 10.18 -15.99 -1.29
C VAL A 147 11.14 -16.54 -0.23
N SER A 148 11.11 -17.85 -0.01
CA SER A 148 12.03 -18.53 0.90
C SER A 148 12.40 -19.92 0.41
N GLY A 149 13.69 -20.23 0.42
CA GLY A 149 14.23 -21.58 0.24
C GLY A 149 15.43 -21.66 -0.71
N ALA A 150 15.74 -20.59 -1.43
CA ALA A 150 16.95 -20.51 -2.23
C ALA A 150 18.20 -20.31 -1.34
N PRO A 151 19.42 -20.61 -1.83
CA PRO A 151 20.66 -20.30 -1.12
C PRO A 151 20.84 -18.79 -0.96
N GLY A 152 20.61 -18.29 0.25
CA GLY A 152 20.71 -16.86 0.54
C GLY A 152 19.44 -16.06 0.19
N GLY A 153 19.25 -14.94 0.87
CA GLY A 153 18.08 -14.07 0.66
C GLY A 153 18.10 -13.30 -0.65
N ASP A 154 19.27 -13.06 -1.23
CA ASP A 154 19.45 -12.42 -2.53
C ASP A 154 18.89 -13.29 -3.68
N ALA A 155 19.04 -14.62 -3.58
CA ALA A 155 18.47 -15.55 -4.54
C ALA A 155 16.94 -15.60 -4.46
N ASP A 156 16.39 -15.63 -3.24
CA ASP A 156 14.96 -15.48 -3.01
C ASP A 156 14.42 -14.17 -3.62
N GLU A 157 15.15 -13.06 -3.44
CA GLU A 157 14.75 -11.73 -3.92
C GLU A 157 14.72 -11.64 -5.44
N ARG A 158 15.71 -12.24 -6.12
CA ARG A 158 15.71 -12.33 -7.59
C ARG A 158 14.47 -13.08 -8.11
N CYS A 159 14.08 -14.17 -7.46
CA CYS A 159 12.85 -14.90 -7.82
C CYS A 159 11.59 -14.07 -7.55
N ALA A 160 11.54 -13.38 -6.40
CA ALA A 160 10.43 -12.51 -6.05
C ALA A 160 10.24 -11.42 -7.10
N GLN A 161 11.33 -10.78 -7.55
CA GLN A 161 11.30 -9.77 -8.61
C GLN A 161 10.73 -10.34 -9.91
N LYS A 162 11.05 -11.57 -10.30
CA LYS A 162 10.43 -12.23 -11.47
C LYS A 162 8.94 -12.47 -11.34
N GLY A 163 8.44 -12.66 -10.12
CA GLY A 163 7.00 -12.66 -9.84
C GLY A 163 6.34 -11.31 -10.09
N ILE A 164 6.98 -10.22 -9.65
CA ILE A 164 6.51 -8.85 -9.86
C ILE A 164 6.53 -8.49 -11.35
N ASP A 165 7.66 -8.74 -12.04
CA ASP A 165 7.84 -8.48 -13.47
C ASP A 165 6.71 -9.09 -14.32
N ALA A 166 6.20 -10.27 -13.92
CA ALA A 166 5.14 -10.97 -14.64
C ALA A 166 3.75 -10.28 -14.58
N ILE A 167 3.52 -9.41 -13.59
CA ILE A 167 2.26 -8.68 -13.40
C ILE A 167 2.41 -7.17 -13.55
N GLN A 168 3.62 -6.65 -13.76
CA GLN A 168 3.92 -5.22 -13.74
C GLN A 168 3.04 -4.42 -14.72
N MET A 169 2.92 -4.89 -15.96
CA MET A 169 2.06 -4.24 -16.95
C MET A 169 0.59 -4.22 -16.54
N ASP A 170 0.10 -5.31 -15.93
CA ASP A 170 -1.30 -5.44 -15.51
C ASP A 170 -1.65 -4.46 -14.38
N VAL A 171 -0.68 -4.14 -13.51
CA VAL A 171 -0.88 -3.23 -12.37
C VAL A 171 -0.62 -1.76 -12.71
N GLU A 172 0.23 -1.47 -13.71
CA GLU A 172 0.52 -0.10 -14.15
C GLU A 172 -0.57 0.50 -15.05
N MET A 173 -1.31 -0.33 -15.79
CA MET A 173 -2.37 0.13 -16.71
C MET A 173 -3.72 0.43 -16.04
N GLN A 174 -3.77 0.61 -14.71
CA GLN A 174 -4.99 0.83 -13.92
C GLN A 174 -5.06 2.20 -13.27
#